data_AF-I1NB14-F1
#
_entry.id   AF-I1NB14-F1
#
_cell.length_a   1.000
_cell.length_b   1.000
_cell.length_c   1.000
_cell.angle_alpha   90.00
_cell.angle_beta   90.00
_cell.angle_gamma   90.00
#
_symmetry.space_group_name_H-M   'P 1'
#
loop_
_entity.id
_entity.type
_entity.pdbx_description
1 polymer ?
#
loop_
_entity_poly.entity_id
_entity_poly.type
_entity_poly.pdbx_seq_one_letter_code
_entity_poly.pdbx_strand_id
1 'polypeptide(L)'
;MTCQYFIMFRVVSSNCNWYTLQIVRVCTSISAMKKNDKVRSDKQKQIMTKKKNISRLGGSGLSLDAFANAKSKNNLYNPAIIKKQREFYKNAKNVNKFKKLVKQQNQQNDPSLAQRLKENVNETEENKDKSERRKRKNSALSLEELYKKQHEEKEKERMEKEAVLRVKKEDREQAEAQRKAMREKMLKKTRKGQPVMKYRIEHLLETIQGSTKSSCQ
;
A
#
# COMPACT_ATOMS: atom_id res chain seq x y z
N MET A 1 -70.85 -45.70 -31.34
CA MET A 1 -69.39 -45.93 -31.31
C MET A 1 -68.59 -44.63 -31.12
N THR A 2 -69.12 -43.60 -30.43
CA THR A 2 -68.45 -42.28 -30.29
C THR A 2 -67.93 -42.00 -28.88
N CYS A 3 -68.20 -42.85 -27.89
CA CYS A 3 -67.74 -42.61 -26.50
C CYS A 3 -66.35 -43.16 -26.16
N GLN A 4 -65.73 -44.02 -26.97
CA GLN A 4 -64.42 -44.59 -26.64
C GLN A 4 -63.23 -43.69 -27.04
N TYR A 5 -63.37 -42.86 -28.09
CA TYR A 5 -62.28 -42.00 -28.55
C TYR A 5 -62.02 -40.78 -27.67
N PHE A 6 -63.01 -40.32 -26.89
CA PHE A 6 -62.83 -39.12 -26.06
C PHE A 6 -61.95 -39.36 -24.83
N ILE A 7 -61.89 -40.60 -24.32
CA ILE A 7 -61.07 -40.93 -23.14
C ILE A 7 -59.59 -41.06 -23.52
N MET A 8 -59.27 -41.57 -24.72
CA MET A 8 -57.88 -41.72 -25.17
C MET A 8 -57.18 -40.37 -25.41
N PHE A 9 -57.91 -39.32 -25.82
CA PHE A 9 -57.28 -38.02 -26.09
C PHE A 9 -56.85 -37.26 -24.82
N ARG A 10 -57.51 -37.52 -23.67
CA ARG A 10 -57.19 -36.82 -22.42
C ARG A 10 -55.94 -37.37 -21.71
N VAL A 11 -55.58 -38.63 -21.98
CA VAL A 11 -54.38 -39.25 -21.37
C VAL A 11 -53.10 -38.81 -22.08
N VAL A 12 -53.12 -38.59 -23.40
CA VAL A 12 -51.91 -38.15 -24.13
C VAL A 12 -51.54 -36.69 -23.85
N SER A 13 -52.53 -35.81 -23.59
CA SER A 13 -52.23 -34.40 -23.34
C SER A 13 -51.65 -34.10 -21.94
N SER A 14 -51.81 -35.00 -20.97
CA SER A 14 -51.34 -34.78 -19.59
C SER A 14 -49.87 -35.18 -19.39
N ASN A 15 -49.40 -36.21 -20.10
CA ASN A 15 -48.02 -36.71 -19.95
C ASN A 15 -46.98 -35.84 -20.70
N CYS A 16 -47.36 -35.14 -21.77
CA CYS A 16 -46.44 -34.26 -22.48
C CYS A 16 -46.03 -33.02 -21.66
N ASN A 17 -46.87 -32.57 -20.72
CA ASN A 17 -46.60 -31.36 -19.94
C ASN A 17 -45.71 -31.62 -18.71
N TRP A 18 -45.69 -32.84 -18.18
CA TRP A 18 -44.83 -33.18 -17.05
C TRP A 18 -43.34 -33.22 -17.42
N TYR A 19 -43.01 -33.81 -18.56
CA TYR A 19 -41.62 -33.88 -19.04
C TYR A 19 -41.03 -32.50 -19.33
N THR A 20 -41.81 -31.59 -19.94
CA THR A 20 -41.35 -30.22 -20.21
C THR A 20 -41.14 -29.45 -18.91
N LEU A 21 -42.04 -29.58 -17.93
CA LEU A 21 -41.88 -28.95 -16.61
C LEU A 21 -40.63 -29.45 -15.89
N GLN A 22 -40.31 -30.75 -16.03
CA GLN A 22 -39.15 -31.36 -15.39
C GLN A 22 -37.83 -30.90 -16.03
N ILE A 23 -37.78 -30.79 -17.37
CA ILE A 23 -36.62 -30.26 -18.10
C ILE A 23 -36.36 -28.78 -17.73
N VAL A 24 -37.39 -27.94 -17.70
CA VAL A 24 -37.24 -26.52 -17.33
C VAL A 24 -36.71 -26.37 -15.89
N ARG A 25 -37.15 -27.22 -14.96
CA ARG A 25 -36.66 -27.22 -13.58
C ARG A 25 -35.17 -27.56 -13.48
N VAL A 26 -34.74 -28.60 -14.20
CA VAL A 26 -33.33 -29.03 -14.24
C VAL A 26 -32.45 -27.96 -14.89
N CYS A 27 -32.85 -27.41 -16.03
CA CYS A 27 -32.11 -26.33 -16.69
C CYS A 27 -31.96 -25.09 -15.82
N THR A 28 -33.02 -24.71 -15.08
CA THR A 28 -32.97 -23.56 -14.17
C THR A 28 -32.02 -23.82 -12.99
N SER A 29 -32.04 -25.03 -12.42
CA SER A 29 -31.12 -25.43 -11.35
C SER A 29 -29.65 -25.40 -11.80
N ILE A 30 -29.35 -25.96 -12.98
CA ILE A 30 -27.98 -25.94 -13.54
C ILE A 30 -27.51 -24.50 -13.79
N SER A 31 -28.39 -23.64 -14.31
CA SER A 31 -28.08 -22.23 -14.55
C SER A 31 -27.81 -21.46 -13.25
N ALA A 32 -28.56 -21.75 -12.18
CA ALA A 32 -28.33 -21.16 -10.85
C ALA A 32 -27.00 -21.61 -10.24
N MET A 33 -26.64 -22.90 -10.34
CA MET A 33 -25.36 -23.41 -9.85
C MET A 33 -24.18 -22.75 -10.58
N LYS A 34 -24.25 -22.64 -11.92
CA LYS A 34 -23.20 -22.01 -12.73
C LYS A 34 -23.01 -20.52 -12.43
N LYS A 35 -24.07 -19.79 -12.07
CA LYS A 35 -23.96 -18.39 -11.61
C LYS A 35 -23.26 -18.29 -10.25
N ASN A 36 -23.56 -19.17 -9.30
CA ASN A 36 -22.95 -19.16 -7.98
C ASN A 36 -21.44 -19.46 -8.02
N ASP A 37 -21.01 -20.40 -8.87
CA ASP A 37 -19.59 -20.72 -9.05
C ASP A 37 -18.82 -19.53 -9.64
N LYS A 38 -19.42 -18.83 -10.62
CA LYS A 38 -18.81 -17.63 -11.19
C LYS A 38 -18.61 -16.53 -10.14
N VAL A 39 -19.65 -16.25 -9.34
CA VAL A 39 -19.60 -15.26 -8.25
C VAL A 39 -18.56 -15.64 -7.18
N ARG A 40 -18.44 -16.93 -6.83
CA ARG A 40 -17.44 -17.41 -5.87
C ARG A 40 -16.01 -17.26 -6.43
N SER A 41 -15.81 -17.56 -7.72
CA SER A 41 -14.52 -17.39 -8.39
C SER A 41 -14.09 -15.93 -8.46
N ASP A 42 -15.03 -15.00 -8.73
CA ASP A 42 -14.74 -13.58 -8.83
C ASP A 42 -14.42 -12.98 -7.46
N LYS A 43 -15.12 -13.40 -6.40
CA LYS A 43 -14.78 -13.05 -5.02
C LYS A 43 -13.38 -13.54 -4.62
N GLN A 44 -13.02 -14.78 -4.97
CA GLN A 44 -11.67 -15.30 -4.70
C GLN A 44 -10.59 -14.52 -5.48
N LYS A 45 -10.83 -14.22 -6.76
CA LYS A 45 -9.91 -13.40 -7.58
C LYS A 45 -9.71 -12.02 -6.97
N GLN A 46 -10.77 -11.36 -6.50
CA GLN A 46 -10.67 -10.07 -5.81
C GLN A 46 -9.87 -10.13 -4.50
N ILE A 47 -10.03 -11.19 -3.70
CA ILE A 47 -9.26 -11.37 -2.46
C ILE A 47 -7.77 -11.56 -2.78
N MET A 48 -7.44 -12.34 -3.81
CA MET A 48 -6.05 -12.56 -4.21
C MET A 48 -5.39 -11.30 -4.78
N THR A 49 -6.11 -10.51 -5.60
CA THR A 49 -5.56 -9.25 -6.14
C THR A 49 -5.32 -8.24 -5.03
N LYS A 50 -6.21 -8.13 -4.04
CA LYS A 50 -6.01 -7.29 -2.85
C LYS A 50 -4.76 -7.72 -2.06
N LYS A 51 -4.56 -9.02 -1.82
CA LYS A 51 -3.35 -9.53 -1.14
C LYS A 51 -2.05 -9.22 -1.88
N LYS A 52 -2.03 -9.34 -3.21
CA LYS A 52 -0.85 -9.02 -4.04
C LYS A 52 -0.51 -7.52 -4.07
N ASN A 53 -1.51 -6.63 -3.95
CA ASN A 53 -1.24 -5.20 -3.92
C ASN A 53 -0.61 -4.76 -2.59
N ILE A 54 -0.96 -5.41 -1.48
CA ILE A 54 -0.40 -5.13 -0.15
C ILE A 54 1.11 -5.44 -0.08
N SER A 55 1.60 -6.45 -0.81
CA SER A 55 3.03 -6.78 -0.79
C SER A 55 3.91 -5.78 -1.56
N ARG A 56 3.35 -5.03 -2.51
CA ARG A 56 4.10 -4.08 -3.36
C ARG A 56 4.48 -2.78 -2.65
N LEU A 57 3.75 -2.36 -1.62
CA LEU A 57 4.06 -1.15 -0.84
C LEU A 57 5.03 -1.42 0.34
N GLY A 58 5.95 -2.38 0.17
CA GLY A 58 6.92 -2.74 1.21
C GLY A 58 6.34 -3.69 2.25
N GLY A 59 5.95 -4.89 1.79
CA GLY A 59 5.15 -5.97 2.43
C GLY A 59 5.48 -6.49 3.83
N SER A 60 5.88 -5.64 4.76
CA SER A 60 5.91 -5.86 6.21
C SER A 60 5.59 -4.53 6.93
N GLY A 61 4.67 -3.73 6.36
CA GLY A 61 4.18 -2.53 6.99
C GLY A 61 3.38 -2.88 8.25
N LEU A 62 3.74 -2.26 9.38
CA LEU A 62 3.00 -2.35 10.63
C LEU A 62 1.51 -2.09 10.38
N SER A 63 0.61 -2.80 11.07
CA SER A 63 -0.84 -2.59 10.95
C SER A 63 -1.17 -1.11 11.19
N LEU A 64 -2.26 -0.61 10.58
CA LEU A 64 -2.72 0.76 10.84
C LEU A 64 -2.92 1.00 12.34
N ASP A 65 -3.37 -0.02 13.07
CA ASP A 65 -3.49 0.03 14.53
C ASP A 65 -2.13 0.21 15.21
N ALA A 66 -1.08 -0.48 14.74
CA ALA A 66 0.27 -0.29 15.26
C ALA A 66 0.80 1.12 14.96
N PHE A 67 0.51 1.68 13.79
CA PHE A 67 0.85 3.08 13.47
C PHE A 67 0.09 4.07 14.35
N ALA A 68 -1.23 3.88 14.53
CA ALA A 68 -2.06 4.71 15.39
C ALA A 68 -1.60 4.64 16.85
N ASN A 69 -1.32 3.45 17.36
CA ASN A 69 -0.82 3.23 18.71
C ASN A 69 0.56 3.87 18.90
N ALA A 70 1.47 3.75 17.92
CA ALA A 70 2.79 4.39 17.97
C ALA A 70 2.73 5.93 17.96
N LYS A 71 1.65 6.52 17.42
CA LYS A 71 1.41 7.97 17.39
C LYS A 71 0.50 8.46 18.53
N SER A 72 -0.14 7.55 19.26
CA SER A 72 -1.04 7.91 20.35
C SER A 72 -0.26 8.63 21.45
N LYS A 73 -0.85 9.68 22.03
CA LYS A 73 -0.20 10.57 23.02
C LYS A 73 0.06 9.91 24.38
N ASN A 74 -0.14 8.60 24.50
CA ASN A 74 0.17 7.86 25.72
C ASN A 74 1.69 7.65 25.79
N ASN A 75 2.36 8.60 26.46
CA ASN A 75 3.80 8.84 26.47
C ASN A 75 4.65 7.75 27.16
N LEU A 76 4.58 6.50 26.72
CA LEU A 76 5.55 5.44 27.12
C LEU A 76 6.74 5.32 26.14
N TYR A 77 7.01 6.34 25.32
CA TYR A 77 8.18 6.35 24.46
C TYR A 77 9.42 6.78 25.24
N ASN A 78 10.19 5.80 25.76
CA ASN A 78 11.49 6.06 26.39
C ASN A 78 12.63 5.63 25.45
N PRO A 79 13.37 6.57 24.82
CA PRO A 79 14.43 6.25 23.88
C PRO A 79 15.58 5.45 24.50
N ALA A 80 15.83 5.59 25.80
CA ALA A 80 16.87 4.83 26.49
C ALA A 80 16.53 3.33 26.54
N ILE A 81 15.27 2.97 26.77
CA ILE A 81 14.82 1.57 26.79
C ILE A 81 14.95 0.95 25.40
N ILE A 82 14.52 1.68 24.35
CA ILE A 82 14.62 1.23 22.97
C ILE A 82 16.08 1.01 22.57
N LYS A 83 16.98 1.93 22.97
CA LYS A 83 18.42 1.79 22.73
C LYS A 83 18.98 0.53 23.39
N LYS A 84 18.66 0.30 24.67
CA LYS A 84 19.05 -0.93 25.40
C LYS A 84 18.55 -2.19 24.70
N GLN A 85 17.26 -2.25 24.35
CA GLN A 85 16.68 -3.40 23.64
C GLN A 85 17.38 -3.70 22.30
N ARG A 86 17.72 -2.65 21.54
CA ARG A 86 18.47 -2.78 20.28
C ARG A 86 19.86 -3.34 20.50
N GLU A 87 20.57 -2.88 21.53
CA GLU A 87 21.91 -3.38 21.87
C GLU A 87 21.87 -4.84 22.34
N PHE A 88 20.94 -5.19 23.23
CA PHE A 88 20.73 -6.58 23.66
C PHE A 88 20.47 -7.52 22.48
N TYR A 89 19.60 -7.11 21.55
CA TYR A 89 19.30 -7.91 20.37
C TYR A 89 20.52 -8.09 19.46
N LYS A 90 21.29 -7.02 19.22
CA LYS A 90 22.54 -7.09 18.44
C LYS A 90 23.55 -8.04 19.09
N ASN A 91 23.72 -7.94 20.40
CA ASN A 91 24.65 -8.78 21.15
C ASN A 91 24.23 -10.25 21.11
N ALA A 92 22.94 -10.55 21.38
CA ALA A 92 22.41 -11.91 21.29
C ALA A 92 22.57 -12.50 19.88
N LYS A 93 22.32 -11.70 18.83
CA LYS A 93 22.51 -12.11 17.44
C LYS A 93 23.97 -12.47 17.15
N ASN A 94 24.93 -11.68 17.63
CA ASN A 94 26.35 -11.94 17.46
C ASN A 94 26.81 -13.19 18.22
N VAL A 95 26.37 -13.37 19.47
CA VAL A 95 26.64 -14.58 20.26
C VAL A 95 26.09 -15.82 19.57
N ASN A 96 24.86 -15.77 19.05
CA ASN A 96 24.28 -16.89 18.32
C ASN A 96 25.03 -17.18 17.02
N LYS A 97 25.50 -16.15 16.31
CA LYS A 97 26.34 -16.31 15.12
C LYS A 97 27.66 -17.01 15.48
N PHE A 98 28.34 -16.57 16.53
CA PHE A 98 29.58 -17.19 17.01
C PHE A 98 29.36 -18.65 17.43
N LYS A 99 28.33 -18.93 18.24
CA LYS A 99 27.96 -20.30 18.64
C LYS A 99 27.72 -21.23 17.44
N LYS A 100 27.11 -20.73 16.36
CA LYS A 100 26.92 -21.49 15.12
C LYS A 100 28.25 -21.81 14.42
N LEU A 101 29.16 -20.83 14.33
CA LEU A 101 30.48 -21.04 13.73
C LEU A 101 31.32 -22.05 14.52
N VAL A 102 31.32 -21.95 15.86
CA VAL A 102 32.03 -22.91 16.72
C VAL A 102 31.44 -24.32 16.56
N LYS A 103 30.10 -24.46 16.52
CA LYS A 103 29.47 -25.75 16.26
C LYS A 103 29.85 -26.33 14.90
N GLN A 104 29.91 -25.50 13.86
CA GLN A 104 30.31 -25.93 12.52
C GLN A 104 31.77 -26.39 12.49
N GLN A 105 32.68 -25.67 13.17
CA GLN A 105 34.09 -26.06 13.28
C GLN A 105 34.26 -27.38 14.04
N ASN A 106 33.53 -27.57 15.15
CA ASN A 106 33.55 -28.83 15.89
C ASN A 106 33.00 -30.00 15.06
N GLN A 107 31.97 -29.77 14.24
CA GLN A 107 31.40 -30.77 13.33
C GLN A 107 32.31 -31.10 12.15
N GLN A 108 33.16 -30.17 11.69
CA GLN A 108 34.13 -30.47 10.64
C GLN A 108 35.23 -31.44 11.11
N ASN A 109 35.49 -31.52 12.42
CA ASN A 109 36.38 -32.52 13.00
C ASN A 109 35.72 -33.90 13.14
N ASP A 110 34.40 -34.00 12.93
CA ASP A 110 33.67 -35.26 12.96
C ASP A 110 33.34 -35.68 11.51
N PRO A 111 34.14 -36.57 10.90
CA PRO A 111 34.07 -36.87 9.46
C PRO A 111 32.71 -37.44 9.02
N SER A 112 31.86 -37.86 9.96
CA SER A 112 30.55 -38.45 9.69
C SER A 112 29.53 -37.47 9.07
N LEU A 113 29.63 -36.15 9.32
CA LEU A 113 28.67 -35.16 8.79
C LEU A 113 29.13 -34.42 7.53
N ALA A 114 30.43 -34.45 7.22
CA ALA A 114 30.95 -33.88 5.96
C ALA A 114 30.29 -34.53 4.73
N GLN A 115 29.84 -35.79 4.85
CA GLN A 115 29.09 -36.50 3.82
C GLN A 115 27.70 -35.89 3.58
N ARG A 116 26.97 -35.47 4.63
CA ARG A 116 25.64 -34.83 4.46
C ARG A 116 25.71 -33.42 3.87
N LEU A 117 26.84 -32.73 4.00
CA LEU A 117 27.01 -31.39 3.42
C LEU A 117 27.48 -31.45 1.96
N LYS A 118 28.13 -32.56 1.53
CA LYS A 118 28.51 -32.78 0.13
C LYS A 118 27.36 -33.17 -0.80
N GLU A 119 26.28 -33.76 -0.27
CA GLU A 119 25.13 -34.17 -1.10
C GLU A 119 24.33 -32.99 -1.70
N ASN A 120 24.56 -31.74 -1.28
CA ASN A 120 23.87 -30.58 -1.89
C ASN A 120 24.70 -29.76 -2.87
N VAL A 121 25.95 -30.13 -3.18
CA VAL A 121 26.79 -29.32 -4.09
C VAL A 121 27.72 -30.20 -4.94
N ASN A 122 27.26 -31.32 -5.50
CA ASN A 122 28.16 -32.15 -6.31
C ASN A 122 27.50 -32.88 -7.47
N GLU A 123 26.94 -32.14 -8.44
CA GLU A 123 26.96 -32.56 -9.84
C GLU A 123 27.23 -31.34 -10.73
N THR A 124 28.22 -31.46 -11.63
CA THR A 124 28.67 -30.49 -12.65
C THR A 124 29.81 -29.52 -12.26
N GLU A 125 30.91 -30.07 -11.75
CA GLU A 125 32.25 -29.79 -12.29
C GLU A 125 32.31 -30.46 -13.68
N GLU A 126 32.87 -29.96 -14.78
CA GLU A 126 34.08 -29.17 -15.02
C GLU A 126 33.83 -28.34 -16.30
N ASN A 127 33.89 -26.99 -16.21
CA ASN A 127 34.08 -26.01 -17.31
C ASN A 127 33.69 -24.55 -16.91
N LYS A 128 33.50 -24.25 -15.62
CA LYS A 128 32.94 -22.94 -15.19
C LYS A 128 33.95 -21.84 -14.85
N ASP A 129 35.25 -22.12 -14.78
CA ASP A 129 36.20 -21.18 -14.18
C ASP A 129 36.32 -19.85 -14.96
N LYS A 130 36.22 -19.88 -16.30
CA LYS A 130 36.17 -18.65 -17.11
C LYS A 130 34.82 -17.91 -17.05
N SER A 131 33.72 -18.62 -16.80
CA SER A 131 32.38 -18.03 -16.76
C SER A 131 32.09 -17.31 -15.44
N GLU A 132 32.60 -17.83 -14.31
CA GLU A 132 32.40 -17.23 -12.99
C GLU A 132 33.07 -15.87 -12.89
N ARG A 133 34.31 -15.73 -13.39
CA ARG A 133 35.02 -14.44 -13.34
C ARG A 133 34.30 -13.35 -14.12
N ARG A 134 33.67 -13.68 -15.25
CA ARG A 134 32.82 -12.74 -16.03
C ARG A 134 31.53 -12.40 -15.28
N LYS A 135 30.85 -13.38 -14.68
CA LYS A 135 29.63 -13.13 -13.88
C LYS A 135 29.90 -12.27 -12.65
N ARG A 136 31.01 -12.50 -11.92
CA ARG A 136 31.41 -11.69 -10.76
C ARG A 136 31.70 -10.24 -11.16
N LYS A 137 32.42 -10.01 -12.27
CA LYS A 137 32.64 -8.65 -12.81
C LYS A 137 31.32 -7.94 -13.13
N ASN A 138 30.39 -8.61 -13.81
CA ASN A 138 29.08 -8.00 -14.12
C ASN A 138 28.23 -7.77 -12.86
N SER A 139 28.30 -8.65 -11.86
CA SER A 139 27.57 -8.47 -10.59
C SER A 139 28.10 -7.31 -9.76
N ALA A 140 29.42 -7.08 -9.76
CA ALA A 140 30.02 -5.98 -9.03
C ALA A 140 29.65 -4.63 -9.66
N LEU A 141 29.68 -4.55 -11.00
CA LEU A 141 29.21 -3.37 -11.74
C LEU A 141 27.72 -3.10 -11.47
N SER A 142 26.90 -4.15 -11.39
CA SER A 142 25.48 -4.03 -11.09
C SER A 142 25.21 -3.41 -9.70
N LEU A 143 26.05 -3.64 -8.69
CA LEU A 143 25.85 -3.04 -7.36
C LEU A 143 26.12 -1.54 -7.35
N GLU A 144 27.20 -1.09 -7.99
CA GLU A 144 27.55 0.34 -8.07
C GLU A 144 26.49 1.11 -8.86
N GLU A 145 26.00 0.55 -9.97
CA GLU A 145 24.91 1.13 -10.75
C GLU A 145 23.60 1.26 -9.94
N LEU A 146 23.27 0.28 -9.09
CA LEU A 146 22.09 0.34 -8.24
C LEU A 146 22.18 1.47 -7.20
N TYR A 147 23.35 1.67 -6.58
CA TYR A 147 23.55 2.78 -5.65
C TYR A 147 23.44 4.13 -6.33
N LYS A 148 24.04 4.28 -7.52
CA LYS A 148 23.97 5.52 -8.29
C LYS A 148 22.53 5.87 -8.66
N LYS A 149 21.76 4.90 -9.16
CA LYS A 149 20.33 5.09 -9.48
C LYS A 149 19.50 5.48 -8.26
N GLN A 150 19.69 4.80 -7.13
CA GLN A 150 18.96 5.11 -5.90
C GLN A 150 19.26 6.53 -5.39
N HIS A 151 20.51 6.98 -5.50
CA HIS A 151 20.88 8.35 -5.15
C HIS A 151 20.24 9.37 -6.08
N GLU A 152 20.26 9.13 -7.40
CA GLU A 152 19.65 10.02 -8.38
C GLU A 152 18.14 10.16 -8.17
N GLU A 153 17.42 9.06 -7.90
CA GLU A 153 15.99 9.08 -7.61
C GLU A 153 15.68 9.83 -6.31
N LYS A 154 16.46 9.57 -5.24
CA LYS A 154 16.27 10.24 -3.95
C LYS A 154 16.52 11.74 -4.03
N GLU A 155 17.54 12.18 -4.78
CA GLU A 155 17.80 13.61 -4.98
C GLU A 155 16.72 14.27 -5.84
N LYS A 156 16.19 13.59 -6.87
CA LYS A 156 15.03 14.08 -7.64
C LYS A 156 13.80 14.28 -6.75
N GLU A 157 13.47 13.31 -5.90
CA GLU A 157 12.35 13.46 -4.95
C GLU A 157 12.53 14.63 -3.99
N ARG A 158 13.77 14.89 -3.55
CA ARG A 158 14.06 16.05 -2.68
C ARG A 158 13.82 17.35 -3.43
N MET A 159 14.29 17.46 -4.66
CA MET A 159 14.09 18.64 -5.51
C MET A 159 12.60 18.91 -5.76
N GLU A 160 11.81 17.89 -6.09
CA GLU A 160 10.36 18.03 -6.30
C GLU A 160 9.65 18.48 -5.02
N LYS A 161 10.00 17.91 -3.86
CA LYS A 161 9.43 18.30 -2.56
C LYS A 161 9.82 19.74 -2.21
N GLU A 162 11.07 20.12 -2.41
CA GLU A 162 11.55 21.48 -2.15
C GLU A 162 10.85 22.50 -3.08
N ALA A 163 10.60 22.17 -4.34
CA ALA A 163 9.86 23.02 -5.27
C ALA A 163 8.40 23.25 -4.82
N VAL A 164 7.67 22.20 -4.47
CA VAL A 164 6.27 22.31 -3.97
C VAL A 164 6.22 23.13 -2.69
N LEU A 165 7.21 22.94 -1.80
CA LEU A 165 7.29 23.71 -0.56
C LEU A 165 7.57 25.18 -0.80
N ARG A 166 8.41 25.54 -1.79
CA ARG A 166 8.68 26.94 -2.14
C ARG A 166 7.44 27.65 -2.68
N VAL A 167 6.76 27.06 -3.66
CA VAL A 167 5.50 27.63 -4.21
C VAL A 167 4.48 27.86 -3.10
N LYS A 168 4.25 26.85 -2.25
CA LYS A 168 3.32 26.97 -1.12
C LYS A 168 3.76 28.01 -0.09
N LYS A 169 5.06 28.24 0.08
CA LYS A 169 5.60 29.25 0.98
C LYS A 169 5.39 30.65 0.42
N GLU A 170 5.64 30.85 -0.86
CA GLU A 170 5.40 32.12 -1.56
C GLU A 170 3.92 32.50 -1.51
N ASP A 171 3.00 31.57 -1.78
CA ASP A 171 1.55 31.81 -1.67
C ASP A 171 1.14 32.25 -0.26
N ARG A 172 1.72 31.62 0.77
CA ARG A 172 1.48 31.97 2.17
C ARG A 172 2.04 33.33 2.51
N GLU A 173 3.25 33.65 2.06
CA GLU A 173 3.89 34.94 2.30
C GLU A 173 3.12 36.08 1.61
N GLN A 174 2.62 35.87 0.39
CA GLN A 174 1.76 36.84 -0.30
C GLN A 174 0.45 37.07 0.47
N ALA A 175 -0.24 36.00 0.89
CA ALA A 175 -1.47 36.12 1.66
C ALA A 175 -1.23 36.78 3.02
N GLU A 176 -0.11 36.49 3.69
CA GLU A 176 0.27 37.15 4.94
C GLU A 176 0.64 38.62 4.75
N ALA A 177 1.33 38.97 3.66
CA ALA A 177 1.64 40.36 3.32
C ALA A 177 0.36 41.17 3.08
N GLN A 178 -0.60 40.62 2.33
CA GLN A 178 -1.92 41.24 2.13
C GLN A 178 -2.64 41.45 3.47
N ARG A 179 -2.67 40.42 4.34
CA ARG A 179 -3.27 40.52 5.68
C ARG A 179 -2.59 41.57 6.54
N LYS A 180 -1.26 41.66 6.52
CA LYS A 180 -0.48 42.66 7.28
C LYS A 180 -0.79 44.07 6.80
N ALA A 181 -0.77 44.31 5.48
CA ALA A 181 -1.10 45.60 4.90
C ALA A 181 -2.53 46.05 5.25
N MET A 182 -3.50 45.13 5.16
CA MET A 182 -4.88 45.39 5.56
C MET A 182 -4.97 45.71 7.06
N ARG A 183 -4.34 44.91 7.93
CA ARG A 183 -4.32 45.15 9.38
C ARG A 183 -3.67 46.48 9.74
N GLU A 184 -2.61 46.87 9.04
CA GLU A 184 -1.94 48.15 9.26
C GLU A 184 -2.88 49.32 8.96
N LYS A 185 -3.62 49.27 7.84
CA LYS A 185 -4.65 50.27 7.52
C LYS A 185 -5.75 50.30 8.58
N MET A 186 -6.23 49.14 9.04
CA MET A 186 -7.29 49.04 10.05
C MET A 186 -6.85 49.52 11.45
N LEU A 187 -5.55 49.41 11.78
CA LEU A 187 -5.02 49.82 13.08
C LEU A 187 -4.69 51.32 13.15
N LYS A 188 -4.81 52.08 12.05
CA LYS A 188 -4.65 53.53 12.07
C LYS A 188 -5.70 54.15 13.01
N LYS A 189 -5.22 55.00 13.93
CA LYS A 189 -6.03 55.70 14.93
C LYS A 189 -6.05 57.20 14.66
N THR A 190 -7.15 57.84 15.02
CA THR A 190 -7.30 59.30 15.07
C THR A 190 -6.45 59.87 16.20
N ARG A 191 -6.29 61.19 16.25
CA ARG A 191 -5.57 61.90 17.34
C ARG A 191 -6.08 61.54 18.74
N LYS A 192 -7.36 61.17 18.87
CA LYS A 192 -8.00 60.76 20.13
C LYS A 192 -7.93 59.25 20.39
N GLY A 193 -7.25 58.48 19.54
CA GLY A 193 -7.06 57.04 19.68
C GLY A 193 -8.16 56.16 19.09
N GLN A 194 -9.20 56.75 18.48
CA GLN A 194 -10.29 55.99 17.85
C GLN A 194 -9.87 55.44 16.48
N PRO A 195 -10.28 54.24 16.06
CA PRO A 195 -9.94 53.73 14.74
C PRO A 195 -10.56 54.60 13.64
N VAL A 196 -9.79 54.90 12.60
CA VAL A 196 -10.24 55.76 11.50
C VAL A 196 -11.34 55.04 10.69
N MET A 197 -12.56 55.60 10.68
CA MET A 197 -13.73 54.98 10.06
C MET A 197 -13.56 54.70 8.57
N LYS A 198 -12.80 55.54 7.84
CA LYS A 198 -12.54 55.40 6.39
C LYS A 198 -12.10 53.97 6.00
N TYR A 199 -11.06 53.46 6.64
CA TYR A 199 -10.50 52.14 6.30
C TYR A 199 -11.39 50.97 6.73
N ARG A 200 -12.18 51.16 7.80
CA ARG A 200 -13.13 50.14 8.26
C ARG A 200 -14.26 49.95 7.25
N ILE A 201 -14.82 51.06 6.75
CA ILE A 201 -15.91 51.02 5.76
C ILE A 201 -15.42 50.42 4.45
N GLU A 202 -14.24 50.82 3.96
CA GLU A 202 -13.63 50.27 2.74
C GLU A 202 -13.52 48.74 2.80
N HIS A 203 -13.01 48.21 3.91
CA HIS A 203 -12.91 46.76 4.12
C HIS A 203 -14.28 46.06 4.18
N LEU A 204 -15.28 46.67 4.83
CA LEU A 204 -16.63 46.10 4.91
C LEU A 204 -17.27 46.01 3.51
N LEU A 205 -17.11 47.05 2.70
CA LEU A 205 -17.59 47.06 1.31
C LEU A 205 -16.89 45.98 0.46
N GLU A 206 -15.57 45.85 0.58
CA GLU A 206 -14.81 44.81 -0.11
C GLU A 206 -15.24 43.39 0.30
N THR A 207 -15.51 43.17 1.59
CA THR A 207 -15.98 41.88 2.13
C THR A 207 -17.38 41.52 1.62
N ILE A 208 -18.29 42.51 1.55
CA ILE A 208 -19.65 42.30 1.02
C ILE A 208 -19.61 42.04 -0.50
N GLN A 209 -18.78 42.78 -1.24
CA GLN A 209 -18.62 42.56 -2.68
C GLN A 209 -17.96 41.20 -3.00
N GLY A 210 -16.98 40.77 -2.19
CA GLY A 210 -16.36 39.46 -2.33
C GLY A 210 -17.34 38.32 -2.06
N SER A 211 -18.13 38.42 -0.99
CA SER A 211 -19.11 37.39 -0.63
C SER A 211 -20.26 37.28 -1.64
N THR A 212 -20.76 38.40 -2.16
CA THR A 212 -21.82 38.42 -3.19
C THR A 212 -21.33 37.90 -4.54
N LYS A 213 -20.07 38.15 -4.93
CA LYS A 213 -19.47 37.57 -6.13
C LYS A 213 -19.28 36.06 -6.01
N SER A 214 -18.91 35.55 -4.83
CA SER A 214 -18.75 34.11 -4.62
C SER A 214 -20.06 33.32 -4.59
N SER A 215 -21.22 33.96 -4.34
CA SER A 215 -22.51 33.27 -4.32
C SER A 215 -23.15 33.11 -5.71
N CYS A 216 -22.61 33.74 -6.76
CA CYS A 216 -23.12 33.64 -8.14
C CYS A 216 -22.23 32.80 -9.08
N GLN A 217 -21.30 32.01 -8.54
CA GLN A 217 -20.53 31.01 -9.30
C GLN A 217 -20.90 29.60 -8.85
#